data_AF-A0A5E4CB94-F1
#
_entry.id   AF-A0A5E4CB94-F1
#
_cell.length_a   1.000
_cell.length_b   1.000
_cell.length_c   1.000
_cell.angle_alpha   90.00
_cell.angle_beta   90.00
_cell.angle_gamma   90.00
#
_symmetry.space_group_name_H-M   'P 1'
#
loop_
_entity.id
_entity.type
_entity.pdbx_description
1 polymer ?
#
loop_
_entity_poly.entity_id
_entity_poly.type
_entity_poly.pdbx_seq_one_letter_code
_entity_poly.pdbx_strand_id
1 'polypeptide(L)'
;MERRIVAQLLTCMDDLNNVAATAQVLVIGATNRPDSLDPALRRAGRFDREICLGIPDEASRERILQTLCRKLRLPETFNFCHLAHLTPGFVGADLMALCREAAMCAVNRVLMKLHEQQKKDPEIECLSSEGGQEERLGTEPISETQDDLQRLLGLLRDQDPLSKEQMQGLCIELNDFIVALASVQPSAKREGFVTVPNVTWADIGALEDIREELTMAILAPVRNPDQFKALGLVTPAGVLLAGPPGCGKTLLAKAVANESGLNFISVKGPELLNMYVGESERAVRQVFQRAKNSAPCVIFFDEVDALCPRRSDQETGASVRVVNQLLTEMDGLEARQQVFIMAATNRPDIIDPAILRPGRLDKTLFVGMPPPADRLAILKTITKVSKGNGIFLDVFLSITIVTTGINSG
;
A
#
# COMPACT_ATOMS: atom_id res chain seq x y z
N MET A 1 32.18 6.56 -22.32
CA MET A 1 32.21 5.14 -22.72
C MET A 1 30.80 4.62 -22.99
N GLU A 2 29.84 4.88 -22.10
CA GLU A 2 28.44 4.45 -22.18
C GLU A 2 27.68 4.88 -23.46
N ARG A 3 27.80 6.15 -23.89
CA ARG A 3 27.11 6.64 -25.11
C ARG A 3 27.52 5.90 -26.39
N ARG A 4 28.76 5.39 -26.47
CA ARG A 4 29.22 4.60 -27.63
C ARG A 4 28.62 3.20 -27.63
N ILE A 5 28.43 2.60 -26.45
CA ILE A 5 27.79 1.30 -26.31
C ILE A 5 26.32 1.38 -26.71
N VAL A 6 25.61 2.43 -26.29
CA VAL A 6 24.22 2.67 -26.71
C VAL A 6 24.12 2.83 -28.22
N ALA A 7 24.97 3.68 -28.83
CA ALA A 7 24.98 3.85 -30.28
C ALA A 7 25.25 2.54 -31.04
N GLN A 8 26.20 1.73 -30.56
CA GLN A 8 26.49 0.44 -31.17
C GLN A 8 25.31 -0.54 -31.06
N LEU A 9 24.65 -0.57 -29.89
CA LEU A 9 23.46 -1.38 -29.68
C LEU A 9 22.32 -0.98 -30.64
N LEU A 10 22.12 0.33 -30.85
CA LEU A 10 21.13 0.84 -31.81
C LEU A 10 21.42 0.33 -33.23
N THR A 11 22.67 0.43 -33.69
CA THR A 11 23.07 -0.07 -35.02
C THR A 11 22.82 -1.56 -35.14
N CYS A 12 23.20 -2.35 -34.12
CA CYS A 12 22.96 -3.80 -34.15
C CYS A 12 21.47 -4.15 -34.18
N MET A 13 20.61 -3.40 -33.49
CA MET A 13 19.16 -3.62 -33.53
C MET A 13 18.56 -3.26 -34.90
N ASP A 14 19.02 -2.18 -35.52
CA ASP A 14 18.58 -1.79 -36.85
C ASP A 14 19.05 -2.82 -37.90
N ASP A 15 20.27 -3.33 -37.77
CA ASP A 15 20.81 -4.37 -38.64
C ASP A 15 19.99 -5.67 -38.54
N LEU A 16 19.56 -6.06 -37.33
CA LEU A 16 18.73 -7.27 -37.12
C LEU A 16 17.41 -7.23 -37.89
N ASN A 17 16.81 -6.05 -38.09
CA ASN A 17 15.61 -5.93 -38.92
C ASN A 17 15.87 -6.08 -40.42
N ASN A 18 17.09 -5.78 -40.85
CA ASN A 18 17.49 -5.83 -42.26
C ASN A 18 18.03 -7.21 -42.68
N VAL A 19 18.27 -8.13 -41.73
CA VAL A 19 18.72 -9.50 -42.03
C VAL A 19 17.60 -10.27 -42.72
N ALA A 20 17.90 -10.82 -43.89
CA ALA A 20 16.95 -11.59 -44.70
C ALA A 20 16.48 -12.87 -43.99
N ALA A 21 15.18 -12.92 -43.66
CA ALA A 21 14.22 -14.03 -43.48
C ALA A 21 14.61 -15.39 -42.82
N THR A 22 15.89 -15.73 -42.60
CA THR A 22 16.31 -17.07 -42.15
C THR A 22 16.49 -17.17 -40.64
N ALA A 23 16.63 -16.07 -39.92
CA ALA A 23 16.75 -16.04 -38.46
C ALA A 23 15.69 -15.11 -37.84
N GLN A 24 14.79 -15.67 -37.03
CA GLN A 24 13.80 -14.93 -36.26
C GLN A 24 14.37 -14.64 -34.86
N VAL A 25 14.81 -13.41 -34.62
CA VAL A 25 15.36 -12.97 -33.32
C VAL A 25 14.36 -12.06 -32.63
N LEU A 26 13.97 -12.41 -31.40
CA LEU A 26 13.14 -11.57 -30.53
C LEU A 26 14.00 -11.00 -29.40
N VAL A 27 14.00 -9.68 -29.24
CA VAL A 27 14.72 -8.99 -28.17
C VAL A 27 13.74 -8.61 -27.05
N ILE A 28 14.00 -9.09 -25.83
CA ILE A 28 13.21 -8.75 -24.64
C ILE A 28 14.13 -8.04 -23.64
N GLY A 29 13.73 -6.84 -23.21
CA GLY A 29 14.41 -6.07 -22.17
C GLY A 29 13.51 -5.91 -20.94
N ALA A 30 14.11 -5.94 -19.75
CA ALA A 30 13.43 -5.63 -18.49
C ALA A 30 14.10 -4.40 -17.85
N THR A 31 13.29 -3.44 -17.39
CA THR A 31 13.77 -2.25 -16.68
C THR A 31 12.78 -1.85 -15.59
N ASN A 32 13.30 -1.37 -14.46
CA ASN A 32 12.50 -0.74 -13.41
C ASN A 32 12.35 0.78 -13.64
N ARG A 33 13.07 1.33 -14.63
CA ARG A 33 13.12 2.77 -14.93
C ARG A 33 13.05 3.00 -16.45
N PRO A 34 11.86 2.87 -17.07
CA PRO A 34 11.70 3.08 -18.51
C PRO A 34 12.11 4.50 -18.94
N ASP A 35 11.97 5.49 -18.05
CA ASP A 35 12.33 6.88 -18.33
C ASP A 35 13.83 7.14 -18.40
N SER A 36 14.65 6.25 -17.82
CA SER A 36 16.11 6.34 -17.92
C SER A 36 16.66 5.76 -19.22
N LEU A 37 15.82 5.07 -20.01
CA LEU A 37 16.23 4.54 -21.30
C LEU A 37 16.30 5.67 -22.33
N ASP A 38 17.25 5.54 -23.27
CA ASP A 38 17.35 6.45 -24.39
C ASP A 38 16.05 6.41 -25.22
N PRO A 39 15.36 7.54 -25.47
CA PRO A 39 14.17 7.57 -26.30
C PRO A 39 14.38 6.98 -27.70
N ALA A 40 15.61 6.95 -28.21
CA ALA A 40 15.93 6.32 -29.48
C ALA A 40 15.73 4.79 -29.47
N LEU A 41 15.90 4.13 -28.32
CA LEU A 41 15.67 2.69 -28.17
C LEU A 41 14.17 2.33 -28.23
N ARG A 42 13.30 3.28 -27.86
CA ARG A 42 11.84 3.12 -27.76
C ARG A 42 11.09 3.39 -29.08
N ARG A 43 11.82 3.57 -30.19
CA ARG A 43 11.26 3.86 -31.52
C ARG A 43 10.97 2.57 -32.28
N ALA A 44 10.06 2.68 -33.25
CA ALA A 44 9.71 1.60 -34.17
C ALA A 44 10.95 1.01 -34.88
N GLY A 45 11.02 -0.31 -35.00
CA GLY A 45 12.19 -1.07 -35.42
C GLY A 45 13.15 -1.49 -34.27
N ARG A 46 12.82 -1.23 -33.01
CA ARG A 46 13.68 -1.60 -31.86
C ARG A 46 12.83 -2.15 -30.73
N PHE A 47 12.69 -1.44 -29.62
CA PHE A 47 11.69 -1.76 -28.61
C PHE A 47 10.36 -1.11 -28.98
N ASP A 48 9.65 -1.76 -29.92
CA ASP A 48 8.39 -1.27 -30.49
C ASP A 48 7.20 -1.44 -29.53
N ARG A 49 7.35 -2.35 -28.58
CA ARG A 49 6.33 -2.73 -27.62
C ARG A 49 6.86 -2.60 -26.22
N GLU A 50 6.18 -1.78 -25.43
CA GLU A 50 6.38 -1.68 -24.00
C GLU A 50 5.21 -2.35 -23.30
N ILE A 51 5.53 -3.25 -22.38
CA ILE A 51 4.55 -3.92 -21.53
C ILE A 51 4.87 -3.49 -20.10
N CYS A 52 4.00 -2.67 -19.52
CA CYS A 52 4.14 -2.24 -18.14
C CYS A 52 3.55 -3.33 -17.23
N LEU A 53 4.40 -3.96 -16.43
CA LEU A 53 3.97 -4.88 -15.38
C LEU A 53 3.64 -4.06 -14.12
N GLY A 54 2.34 -3.92 -13.84
CA GLY A 54 1.84 -3.27 -12.63
C GLY A 54 1.96 -4.15 -11.38
N ILE A 55 1.50 -3.61 -10.25
CA ILE A 55 1.35 -4.37 -9.01
C ILE A 55 0.14 -5.31 -9.18
N PRO A 56 0.24 -6.58 -8.78
CA PRO A 56 -0.86 -7.52 -8.96
C PRO A 56 -2.06 -7.19 -8.07
N ASP A 57 -3.25 -7.20 -8.68
CA ASP A 57 -4.54 -7.13 -7.98
C ASP A 57 -4.77 -8.34 -7.08
N GLU A 58 -5.80 -8.29 -6.22
CA GLU A 58 -6.13 -9.37 -5.28
C GLU A 58 -6.29 -10.74 -5.97
N ALA A 59 -7.08 -10.82 -7.04
CA ALA A 59 -7.26 -12.05 -7.81
C ALA A 59 -5.96 -12.53 -8.49
N SER A 60 -5.06 -11.61 -8.85
CA SER A 60 -3.75 -11.94 -9.41
C SER A 60 -2.81 -12.46 -8.32
N ARG A 61 -2.81 -11.85 -7.13
CA ARG A 61 -2.05 -12.34 -5.96
C ARG A 61 -2.51 -13.71 -5.54
N GLU A 62 -3.81 -14.00 -5.56
CA GLU A 62 -4.34 -15.34 -5.28
C GLU A 62 -3.74 -16.39 -6.23
N ARG A 63 -3.74 -16.14 -7.54
CA ARG A 63 -3.15 -17.05 -8.54
C ARG A 63 -1.63 -17.21 -8.36
N ILE A 64 -0.94 -16.13 -8.00
CA ILE A 64 0.50 -16.16 -7.71
C ILE A 64 0.76 -17.04 -6.47
N LEU A 65 -0.01 -16.84 -5.39
CA LEU A 65 0.07 -17.64 -4.18
C LEU A 65 -0.22 -19.12 -4.46
N GLN A 66 -1.27 -19.44 -5.21
CA GLN A 66 -1.56 -20.82 -5.63
C GLN A 66 -0.39 -21.45 -6.40
N THR A 67 0.29 -20.68 -7.26
CA THR A 67 1.44 -21.15 -8.03
C THR A 67 2.68 -21.35 -7.16
N LEU A 68 2.99 -20.40 -6.27
CA LEU A 68 4.12 -20.46 -5.35
C LEU A 68 3.96 -21.59 -4.33
N CYS A 69 2.74 -21.77 -3.82
CA CYS A 69 2.41 -22.78 -2.85
C CYS A 69 2.21 -24.19 -3.45
N ARG A 70 2.25 -24.35 -4.78
CA ARG A 70 2.05 -25.65 -5.45
C ARG A 70 3.02 -26.75 -4.98
N LYS A 71 4.23 -26.36 -4.54
CA LYS A 71 5.25 -27.28 -4.02
C LYS A 71 5.22 -27.44 -2.50
N LEU A 72 4.41 -26.64 -1.81
CA LEU A 72 4.28 -26.64 -0.35
C LEU A 72 3.17 -27.59 0.08
N ARG A 73 3.29 -28.13 1.30
CA ARG A 73 2.24 -28.94 1.93
C ARG A 73 1.30 -28.03 2.70
N LEU A 74 0.10 -27.83 2.17
CA LEU A 74 -0.96 -27.02 2.76
C LEU A 74 -2.17 -27.90 3.09
N PRO A 75 -2.99 -27.52 4.09
CA PRO A 75 -4.28 -28.16 4.32
C PRO A 75 -5.22 -27.95 3.12
N GLU A 76 -6.09 -28.91 2.83
CA GLU A 76 -7.03 -28.83 1.70
C GLU A 76 -8.04 -27.66 1.84
N THR A 77 -8.25 -27.19 3.07
CA THR A 77 -9.13 -26.06 3.39
C THR A 77 -8.43 -24.69 3.32
N PHE A 78 -7.20 -24.63 2.80
CA PHE A 78 -6.42 -23.39 2.77
C PHE A 78 -7.08 -22.30 1.91
N ASN A 79 -7.41 -21.16 2.52
CA ASN A 79 -8.08 -20.06 1.84
C ASN A 79 -7.06 -19.05 1.28
N PHE A 80 -6.73 -19.19 -0.01
CA PHE A 80 -5.83 -18.27 -0.71
C PHE A 80 -6.41 -16.87 -0.88
N CYS A 81 -7.74 -16.75 -1.02
CA CYS A 81 -8.41 -15.47 -1.16
C CYS A 81 -8.20 -14.61 0.09
N HIS A 82 -8.37 -15.20 1.29
CA HIS A 82 -8.10 -14.50 2.54
C HIS A 82 -6.65 -14.03 2.68
N LEU A 83 -5.67 -14.85 2.27
CA LEU A 83 -4.27 -14.46 2.29
C LEU A 83 -3.95 -13.35 1.26
N ALA A 84 -4.56 -13.40 0.08
CA ALA A 84 -4.42 -12.36 -0.94
C ALA A 84 -4.99 -11.01 -0.48
N HIS A 85 -6.09 -11.04 0.29
CA HIS A 85 -6.69 -9.87 0.93
C HIS A 85 -5.73 -9.24 1.98
N LEU A 86 -5.05 -10.08 2.77
CA LEU A 86 -4.10 -9.62 3.80
C LEU A 86 -2.75 -9.14 3.25
N THR A 87 -2.51 -9.27 1.94
CA THR A 87 -1.24 -8.93 1.29
C THR A 87 -1.36 -7.78 0.26
N PRO A 88 -1.99 -6.63 0.58
CA PRO A 88 -2.08 -5.52 -0.35
C PRO A 88 -0.68 -4.96 -0.68
N GLY A 89 -0.43 -4.74 -1.97
CA GLY A 89 0.85 -4.19 -2.44
C GLY A 89 2.01 -5.20 -2.48
N PHE A 90 1.80 -6.48 -2.14
CA PHE A 90 2.84 -7.49 -2.29
C PHE A 90 3.08 -7.79 -3.77
N VAL A 91 4.35 -7.79 -4.17
CA VAL A 91 4.79 -8.22 -5.51
C VAL A 91 5.17 -9.70 -5.46
N GLY A 92 5.34 -10.37 -6.60
CA GLY A 92 5.69 -11.79 -6.65
C GLY A 92 6.93 -12.18 -5.83
N ALA A 93 7.93 -11.29 -5.72
CA ALA A 93 9.09 -11.49 -4.86
C ALA A 93 8.74 -11.45 -3.36
N ASP A 94 7.87 -10.52 -2.95
CA ASP A 94 7.42 -10.40 -1.56
C ASP A 94 6.55 -11.59 -1.16
N LEU A 95 5.64 -12.04 -2.05
CA LEU A 95 4.82 -13.24 -1.83
C LEU A 95 5.69 -14.49 -1.70
N MET A 96 6.77 -14.59 -2.48
CA MET A 96 7.74 -15.67 -2.35
C MET A 96 8.49 -15.62 -1.03
N ALA A 97 8.92 -14.43 -0.59
CA ALA A 97 9.53 -14.23 0.72
C ALA A 97 8.57 -14.61 1.85
N LEU A 98 7.29 -14.21 1.75
CA LEU A 98 6.23 -14.58 2.69
C LEU A 98 6.04 -16.10 2.78
N CYS A 99 5.99 -16.79 1.64
CA CYS A 99 5.87 -18.25 1.62
C CYS A 99 7.08 -18.94 2.28
N ARG A 100 8.29 -18.41 2.07
CA ARG A 100 9.53 -18.93 2.66
C ARG A 100 9.55 -18.73 4.17
N GLU A 101 9.13 -17.55 4.62
CA GLU A 101 9.08 -17.20 6.04
C GLU A 101 8.01 -18.03 6.76
N ALA A 102 6.81 -18.17 6.17
CA ALA A 102 5.76 -19.05 6.70
C ALA A 102 6.25 -20.51 6.81
N ALA A 103 7.05 -20.99 5.86
CA ALA A 103 7.66 -22.32 5.95
C ALA A 103 8.65 -22.42 7.12
N MET A 104 9.45 -21.37 7.39
CA MET A 104 10.34 -21.33 8.56
C MET A 104 9.55 -21.30 9.87
N CYS A 105 8.46 -20.52 9.95
CA CYS A 105 7.56 -20.51 11.11
C CYS A 105 6.96 -21.90 11.37
N ALA A 106 6.52 -22.61 10.32
CA ALA A 106 5.99 -23.97 10.44
C ALA A 106 7.04 -24.96 10.96
N VAL A 107 8.29 -24.86 10.46
CA VAL A 107 9.42 -25.69 10.95
C VAL A 107 9.71 -25.41 12.43
N ASN A 108 9.81 -24.13 12.82
CA ASN A 108 10.04 -23.74 14.21
C ASN A 108 8.92 -24.26 15.14
N ARG A 109 7.66 -24.19 14.70
CA ARG A 109 6.52 -24.72 15.44
C ARG A 109 6.62 -26.22 15.67
N VAL A 110 6.96 -27.00 14.65
CA VAL A 110 7.10 -28.46 14.79
C VAL A 110 8.26 -28.81 15.70
N LEU A 111 9.39 -28.11 15.54
CA LEU A 111 10.57 -28.32 16.37
C LEU A 111 10.27 -28.03 17.85
N MET A 112 9.51 -26.98 18.16
CA MET A 112 9.06 -26.69 19.53
C MET A 112 8.15 -27.78 20.10
N LYS A 113 7.18 -28.28 19.30
CA LYS A 113 6.30 -29.39 19.74
C LYS A 113 7.08 -30.66 20.06
N LEU A 114 8.13 -30.99 19.29
CA LEU A 114 8.98 -32.15 19.56
C LEU A 114 9.77 -32.01 20.87
N HIS A 115 10.25 -30.80 21.19
CA HIS A 115 10.95 -30.55 22.44
C HIS A 115 10.04 -30.65 23.67
N GLU A 116 8.79 -30.19 23.56
CA GLU A 116 7.80 -30.32 24.64
C GLU A 116 7.43 -31.79 24.89
N GLN A 117 7.42 -32.63 23.86
CA GLN A 117 7.19 -34.07 23.99
C GLN A 117 8.37 -34.75 24.69
N GLN A 118 9.62 -34.43 24.31
CA GLN A 118 10.81 -34.96 24.99
C GLN A 118 10.92 -34.53 26.47
N LYS A 119 10.45 -33.33 26.82
CA LYS A 119 10.39 -32.87 28.22
C LYS A 119 9.32 -33.55 29.08
N LYS A 120 8.33 -34.22 28.48
CA LYS A 120 7.28 -34.96 29.22
C LYS A 120 7.66 -36.42 29.50
N ASP A 121 8.71 -36.94 28.87
CA ASP A 121 9.22 -38.30 29.07
C ASP A 121 10.38 -38.49 30.10
N PRO A 122 10.66 -37.61 31.09
CA PRO A 122 11.60 -37.92 32.18
C PRO A 122 10.87 -38.41 33.44
N GLU A 123 10.11 -39.49 33.33
CA GLU A 123 9.75 -40.30 34.51
C GLU A 123 10.18 -41.74 34.25
N ILE A 124 11.39 -42.07 34.71
CA ILE A 124 11.83 -43.29 35.41
C ILE A 124 13.37 -43.30 35.37
N GLU A 125 14.00 -42.69 36.38
CA GLU A 125 15.15 -43.27 37.11
C GLU A 125 15.62 -42.34 38.26
N CYS A 126 15.18 -42.72 39.47
CA CYS A 126 15.84 -42.70 40.78
C CYS A 126 16.77 -41.53 41.23
N LEU A 127 16.26 -40.84 42.27
CA LEU A 127 16.90 -40.60 43.59
C LEU A 127 18.33 -40.03 43.65
N SER A 128 18.47 -38.75 44.05
CA SER A 128 18.93 -38.38 45.42
C SER A 128 19.19 -36.87 45.62
N SER A 129 18.72 -36.38 46.79
CA SER A 129 19.26 -35.34 47.69
C SER A 129 19.29 -33.84 47.32
N GLU A 130 18.45 -33.12 48.08
CA GLU A 130 18.73 -31.94 48.93
C GLU A 130 19.00 -30.53 48.32
N GLY A 131 18.03 -29.64 48.59
CA GLY A 131 18.25 -28.50 49.50
C GLY A 131 18.60 -27.14 48.89
N GLY A 132 17.76 -26.13 49.15
CA GLY A 132 18.17 -24.71 49.11
C GLY A 132 17.15 -23.76 48.48
N GLN A 133 16.38 -23.07 49.32
CA GLN A 133 15.58 -21.90 48.94
C GLN A 133 16.49 -20.71 48.59
N GLU A 134 16.15 -19.96 47.55
CA GLU A 134 16.41 -18.52 47.52
C GLU A 134 15.37 -17.81 46.64
N GLU A 135 14.52 -17.01 47.29
CA GLU A 135 13.68 -15.99 46.66
C GLU A 135 14.57 -14.91 46.03
N ARG A 136 14.24 -14.45 44.82
CA ARG A 136 14.57 -13.07 44.41
C ARG A 136 13.65 -12.51 43.33
N LEU A 137 13.43 -11.22 43.54
CA LEU A 137 12.48 -10.27 42.97
C LEU A 137 12.86 -9.84 41.53
N GLY A 138 11.83 -9.69 40.69
CA GLY A 138 11.70 -8.79 39.53
C GLY A 138 12.91 -8.48 38.63
N THR A 139 12.84 -8.93 37.38
CA THR A 139 13.61 -8.35 36.27
C THR A 139 12.82 -8.39 34.94
N GLU A 140 12.86 -7.25 34.23
CA GLU A 140 12.36 -6.97 32.87
C GLU A 140 12.90 -7.92 31.76
N PRO A 141 12.37 -7.90 30.52
CA PRO A 141 12.28 -9.04 29.59
C PRO A 141 13.57 -9.28 28.79
N ILE A 142 14.69 -9.47 29.49
CA ILE A 142 15.98 -9.85 28.88
C ILE A 142 16.14 -11.39 28.88
N SER A 143 15.34 -12.10 29.68
CA SER A 143 15.41 -13.56 29.84
C SER A 143 14.99 -14.36 28.60
N GLU A 144 14.00 -13.89 27.84
CA GLU A 144 13.50 -14.63 26.66
C GLU A 144 14.57 -14.80 25.58
N THR A 145 15.35 -13.76 25.32
CA THR A 145 16.39 -13.80 24.27
C THR A 145 17.59 -14.67 24.62
N GLN A 146 17.99 -14.73 25.90
CA GLN A 146 19.08 -15.60 26.36
C GLN A 146 18.66 -17.08 26.38
N ASP A 147 17.43 -17.35 26.81
CA ASP A 147 16.81 -18.67 26.74
C ASP A 147 16.73 -19.17 25.29
N ASP A 148 16.29 -18.33 24.36
CA ASP A 148 16.17 -18.69 22.94
C ASP A 148 17.54 -18.97 22.31
N LEU A 149 18.58 -18.24 22.69
CA LEU A 149 19.94 -18.45 22.20
C LEU A 149 20.54 -19.75 22.75
N GLN A 150 20.33 -20.06 24.03
CA GLN A 150 20.72 -21.34 24.63
C GLN A 150 19.92 -22.52 24.06
N ARG A 151 18.64 -22.32 23.76
CA ARG A 151 17.79 -23.30 23.05
C ARG A 151 18.33 -23.57 21.65
N LEU A 152 18.64 -22.54 20.86
CA LEU A 152 19.22 -22.67 19.52
C LEU A 152 20.60 -23.36 19.53
N LEU A 153 21.42 -23.11 20.56
CA LEU A 153 22.70 -23.79 20.75
C LEU A 153 22.54 -25.28 21.11
N GLY A 154 21.49 -25.64 21.84
CA GLY A 154 21.12 -27.05 22.07
C GLY A 154 20.74 -27.78 20.79
N LEU A 155 19.95 -27.12 19.92
CA LEU A 155 19.53 -27.67 18.62
C LEU A 155 20.69 -27.93 17.65
N LEU A 156 21.76 -27.15 17.73
CA LEU A 156 22.95 -27.35 16.91
C LEU A 156 23.80 -28.53 17.39
N ARG A 157 23.65 -28.94 18.67
CA ARG A 157 24.49 -29.94 19.34
C ARG A 157 23.95 -31.36 19.19
N ASP A 158 22.63 -31.53 19.17
CA ASP A 158 21.95 -32.82 18.97
C ASP A 158 21.39 -32.92 17.54
N GLN A 159 22.18 -33.45 16.62
CA GLN A 159 21.76 -33.67 15.23
C GLN A 159 21.28 -35.11 15.01
N ASP A 160 20.09 -35.44 15.48
CA ASP A 160 19.34 -36.51 14.85
C ASP A 160 18.53 -35.91 13.70
N PRO A 161 18.79 -36.30 12.44
CA PRO A 161 17.98 -35.83 11.31
C PRO A 161 16.53 -36.26 11.56
N LEU A 162 15.61 -35.29 11.50
CA LEU A 162 14.16 -35.51 11.62
C LEU A 162 13.75 -36.75 10.82
N SER A 163 13.12 -37.70 11.50
CA SER A 163 12.68 -38.94 10.87
C SER A 163 11.69 -38.64 9.74
N LYS A 164 11.68 -39.48 8.68
CA LYS A 164 10.81 -39.26 7.50
C LYS A 164 9.33 -39.17 7.84
N GLU A 165 8.91 -39.77 8.96
CA GLU A 165 7.55 -39.76 9.50
C GLU A 165 7.21 -38.42 10.16
N GLN A 166 8.15 -37.83 10.93
CA GLN A 166 7.99 -36.49 11.50
C GLN A 166 7.97 -35.39 10.42
N MET A 167 8.72 -35.59 9.33
CA MET A 167 8.65 -34.72 8.15
C MET A 167 7.35 -34.88 7.35
N GLN A 168 6.68 -36.03 7.45
CA GLN A 168 5.44 -36.26 6.71
C GLN A 168 4.26 -35.44 7.26
N GLY A 169 4.25 -35.15 8.57
CA GLY A 169 3.24 -34.33 9.24
C GLY A 169 3.45 -32.81 9.13
N LEU A 170 4.53 -32.34 8.47
CA LEU A 170 4.77 -30.92 8.31
C LEU A 170 3.78 -30.32 7.29
N CYS A 171 2.76 -29.64 7.80
CA CYS A 171 1.86 -28.78 7.04
C CYS A 171 2.09 -27.31 7.44
N ILE A 172 2.04 -26.42 6.45
CA ILE A 172 2.05 -24.98 6.69
C ILE A 172 0.60 -24.54 6.85
N GLU A 173 0.29 -23.92 7.98
CA GLU A 173 -1.05 -23.45 8.31
C GLU A 173 -1.18 -21.96 8.04
N LEU A 174 -2.43 -21.47 7.95
CA LEU A 174 -2.69 -20.05 7.75
C LEU A 174 -2.09 -19.17 8.87
N ASN A 175 -2.06 -19.67 10.10
CA ASN A 175 -1.46 -18.93 11.23
C ASN A 175 0.04 -18.69 11.04
N ASP A 176 0.76 -19.60 10.37
CA ASP A 176 2.19 -19.42 10.08
C ASP A 176 2.40 -18.25 9.09
N PHE A 177 1.48 -18.08 8.14
CA PHE A 177 1.46 -16.92 7.25
C PHE A 177 1.15 -15.62 7.99
N ILE A 178 0.22 -15.64 8.96
CA ILE A 178 -0.11 -14.46 9.76
C ILE A 178 1.10 -14.00 10.58
N VAL A 179 1.84 -14.94 11.18
CA VAL A 179 3.09 -14.61 11.90
C VAL A 179 4.14 -14.06 10.94
N ALA A 180 4.30 -14.67 9.76
CA ALA A 180 5.24 -14.21 8.73
C ALA A 180 4.91 -12.82 8.16
N LEU A 181 3.64 -12.41 8.13
CA LEU A 181 3.25 -11.06 7.70
C LEU A 181 3.82 -9.96 8.60
N ALA A 182 4.17 -10.27 9.86
CA ALA A 182 4.78 -9.31 10.77
C ALA A 182 6.25 -9.03 10.44
N SER A 183 6.97 -10.00 9.87
CA SER A 183 8.39 -9.86 9.52
C SER A 183 8.61 -9.44 8.06
N VAL A 184 7.69 -9.79 7.14
CA VAL A 184 7.83 -9.48 5.71
C VAL A 184 7.17 -8.15 5.36
N GLN A 185 7.99 -7.14 5.08
CA GLN A 185 7.51 -5.85 4.58
C GLN A 185 7.34 -5.89 3.04
N PRO A 186 6.20 -5.45 2.49
CA PRO A 186 6.01 -5.37 1.05
C PRO A 186 6.96 -4.37 0.40
N SER A 187 7.45 -4.71 -0.78
CA SER A 187 8.28 -3.82 -1.59
C SER A 187 7.52 -2.56 -2.00
N ALA A 188 6.18 -2.63 -2.13
CA ALA A 188 5.34 -1.47 -2.40
C ALA A 188 5.16 -0.49 -1.21
N LYS A 189 5.59 -0.83 0.01
CA LYS A 189 5.68 0.16 1.10
C LYS A 189 7.00 0.95 1.07
N ARG A 190 7.95 0.56 0.22
CA ARG A 190 9.14 1.39 -0.05
C ARG A 190 8.69 2.55 -0.94
N GLU A 191 9.26 3.72 -0.71
CA GLU A 191 8.79 5.05 -1.16
C GLU A 191 8.00 5.10 -2.49
N GLY A 192 6.79 5.67 -2.44
CA GLY A 192 6.05 6.13 -3.63
C GLY A 192 5.38 5.06 -4.48
N PHE A 193 5.11 3.88 -3.92
CA PHE A 193 4.39 2.79 -4.60
C PHE A 193 2.91 2.72 -4.22
N VAL A 194 2.14 2.22 -5.18
CA VAL A 194 0.69 2.06 -5.13
C VAL A 194 0.32 1.00 -4.09
N THR A 195 -0.51 1.35 -3.11
CA THR A 195 -0.98 0.38 -2.10
C THR A 195 -2.47 0.55 -1.89
N VAL A 196 -3.17 -0.51 -1.48
CA VAL A 196 -4.54 -0.35 -0.97
C VAL A 196 -4.40 0.04 0.51
N PRO A 197 -4.93 1.20 0.94
CA PRO A 197 -4.83 1.64 2.31
C PRO A 197 -5.67 0.76 3.24
N ASN A 198 -5.26 0.57 4.49
CA ASN A 198 -5.96 -0.31 5.44
C ASN A 198 -7.15 0.36 6.16
N VAL A 199 -7.42 1.63 5.88
CA VAL A 199 -8.45 2.42 6.59
C VAL A 199 -9.82 2.07 6.02
N THR A 200 -10.79 1.79 6.87
CA THR A 200 -12.18 1.48 6.46
C THR A 200 -13.13 2.61 6.88
N TRP A 201 -14.35 2.62 6.34
CA TRP A 201 -15.39 3.54 6.80
C TRP A 201 -15.78 3.34 8.27
N ALA A 202 -15.55 2.15 8.82
CA ALA A 202 -15.79 1.89 10.24
C ALA A 202 -14.81 2.68 11.13
N ASP A 203 -13.66 3.11 10.59
CA ASP A 203 -12.66 3.90 11.29
C ASP A 203 -12.92 5.42 11.21
N ILE A 204 -13.90 5.84 10.41
CA ILE A 204 -14.30 7.24 10.26
C ILE A 204 -15.66 7.43 10.93
N GLY A 205 -15.65 8.10 12.08
CA GLY A 205 -16.89 8.57 12.70
C GLY A 205 -17.35 9.86 12.00
N ALA A 206 -18.59 9.89 11.53
CA ALA A 206 -19.24 11.05 10.88
C ALA A 206 -18.87 11.30 9.40
N LEU A 207 -19.32 12.45 8.86
CA LEU A 207 -19.18 12.89 7.46
C LEU A 207 -20.00 12.06 6.45
N GLU A 208 -21.23 11.69 6.82
CA GLU A 208 -22.13 10.88 5.98
C GLU A 208 -22.43 11.55 4.63
N ASP A 209 -22.71 12.86 4.62
CA ASP A 209 -22.95 13.62 3.39
C ASP A 209 -21.77 13.53 2.41
N ILE A 210 -20.56 13.78 2.92
CA ILE A 210 -19.34 13.76 2.11
C ILE A 210 -19.01 12.33 1.66
N ARG A 211 -19.30 11.33 2.50
CA ARG A 211 -19.15 9.92 2.15
C ARG A 211 -20.03 9.56 0.97
N GLU A 212 -21.33 9.88 1.01
CA GLU A 212 -22.26 9.59 -0.09
C GLU A 212 -21.79 10.25 -1.39
N GLU A 213 -21.33 11.50 -1.30
CA GLU A 213 -20.80 12.23 -2.45
C GLU A 213 -19.55 11.60 -3.06
N LEU A 214 -18.62 11.10 -2.22
CA LEU A 214 -17.40 10.41 -2.67
C LEU A 214 -17.70 9.02 -3.24
N THR A 215 -18.64 8.30 -2.62
CA THR A 215 -19.13 7.03 -3.12
C THR A 215 -19.74 7.19 -4.51
N MET A 216 -20.56 8.22 -4.73
CA MET A 216 -21.13 8.51 -6.04
C MET A 216 -20.08 8.97 -7.06
N ALA A 217 -19.08 9.74 -6.63
CA ALA A 217 -18.03 10.24 -7.52
C ALA A 217 -17.02 9.17 -7.96
N ILE A 218 -16.66 8.24 -7.08
CA ILE A 218 -15.56 7.27 -7.33
C ILE A 218 -16.09 5.84 -7.43
N LEU A 219 -16.86 5.36 -6.44
CA LEU A 219 -17.26 3.96 -6.36
C LEU A 219 -18.24 3.58 -7.49
N ALA A 220 -19.21 4.45 -7.81
CA ALA A 220 -20.21 4.15 -8.83
C ALA A 220 -19.60 4.01 -10.24
N PRO A 221 -18.71 4.91 -10.71
CA PRO A 221 -18.02 4.74 -11.99
C PRO A 221 -17.12 3.49 -12.06
N VAL A 222 -16.51 3.10 -10.94
CA VAL A 222 -15.59 1.96 -10.86
C VAL A 222 -16.35 0.64 -10.97
N ARG A 223 -17.51 0.53 -10.32
CA ARG A 223 -18.30 -0.71 -10.35
C ARG A 223 -18.96 -0.95 -11.71
N ASN A 224 -19.46 0.10 -12.37
CA ASN A 224 -20.27 -0.02 -13.59
C ASN A 224 -19.78 0.88 -14.74
N PRO A 225 -18.54 0.74 -15.24
CA PRO A 225 -17.98 1.64 -16.25
C PRO A 225 -18.78 1.66 -17.56
N ASP A 226 -19.30 0.51 -17.99
CA ASP A 226 -20.06 0.39 -19.24
C ASP A 226 -21.39 1.14 -19.20
N GLN A 227 -22.05 1.19 -18.03
CA GLN A 227 -23.32 1.91 -17.86
C GLN A 227 -23.11 3.42 -17.96
N PHE A 228 -22.05 3.96 -17.37
CA PHE A 228 -21.71 5.38 -17.49
C PHE A 228 -21.41 5.76 -18.94
N LYS A 229 -20.67 4.90 -19.66
CA LYS A 229 -20.37 5.09 -21.08
C LYS A 229 -21.63 5.04 -21.95
N ALA A 230 -22.55 4.11 -21.68
CA ALA A 230 -23.82 3.99 -22.40
C ALA A 230 -24.75 5.19 -22.18
N LEU A 231 -24.72 5.80 -20.98
CA LEU A 231 -25.47 7.00 -20.65
C LEU A 231 -24.85 8.29 -21.23
N GLY A 232 -23.67 8.20 -21.86
CA GLY A 232 -22.94 9.37 -22.35
C GLY A 232 -22.45 10.29 -21.24
N LEU A 233 -22.44 9.80 -20.00
CA LEU A 233 -21.92 10.55 -18.86
C LEU A 233 -20.39 10.52 -18.92
N VAL A 234 -19.80 11.70 -19.00
CA VAL A 234 -18.35 11.84 -18.79
C VAL A 234 -18.08 11.45 -17.35
N THR A 235 -17.10 10.58 -17.11
CA THR A 235 -16.68 10.22 -15.76
C THR A 235 -16.35 11.50 -14.98
N PRO A 236 -16.84 11.64 -13.74
CA PRO A 236 -16.68 12.87 -12.97
C PRO A 236 -15.19 13.26 -12.87
N ALA A 237 -14.92 14.56 -12.93
CA ALA A 237 -13.56 15.05 -12.81
C ALA A 237 -13.10 14.98 -11.34
N GLY A 238 -11.84 15.31 -11.12
CA GLY A 238 -11.19 15.11 -9.84
C GLY A 238 -11.90 15.83 -8.68
N VAL A 239 -11.79 15.24 -7.49
CA VAL A 239 -12.42 15.76 -6.28
C VAL A 239 -11.41 16.54 -5.45
N LEU A 240 -11.75 17.76 -5.05
CA LEU A 240 -10.98 18.55 -4.09
C LEU A 240 -11.64 18.51 -2.71
N LEU A 241 -10.91 18.01 -1.71
CA LEU A 241 -11.26 18.07 -0.30
C LEU A 241 -10.66 19.33 0.33
N ALA A 242 -11.49 20.30 0.70
CA ALA A 242 -11.06 21.54 1.33
C ALA A 242 -11.56 21.61 2.78
N GLY A 243 -10.75 22.11 3.70
CA GLY A 243 -11.21 22.33 5.09
C GLY A 243 -10.06 22.52 6.06
N PRO A 244 -10.30 22.90 7.32
CA PRO A 244 -9.24 23.09 8.30
C PRO A 244 -8.42 21.80 8.56
N PRO A 245 -7.16 21.93 9.02
CA PRO A 245 -6.32 20.79 9.35
C PRO A 245 -6.94 19.98 10.52
N GLY A 246 -6.68 18.67 10.55
CA GLY A 246 -7.19 17.79 11.61
C GLY A 246 -8.61 17.25 11.40
N CYS A 247 -9.33 17.66 10.36
CA CYS A 247 -10.67 17.14 10.03
C CYS A 247 -10.69 15.83 9.22
N GLY A 248 -9.58 15.07 9.19
CA GLY A 248 -9.57 13.73 8.62
C GLY A 248 -9.60 13.62 7.08
N LYS A 249 -9.33 14.68 6.32
CA LYS A 249 -9.33 14.66 4.83
C LYS A 249 -8.48 13.53 4.23
N THR A 250 -7.26 13.36 4.72
CA THR A 250 -6.34 12.29 4.28
C THR A 250 -6.85 10.89 4.67
N LEU A 251 -7.53 10.76 5.81
CA LEU A 251 -8.14 9.49 6.25
C LEU A 251 -9.35 9.14 5.38
N LEU A 252 -10.16 10.14 5.03
CA LEU A 252 -11.32 10.01 4.16
C LEU A 252 -10.92 9.49 2.77
N ALA A 253 -9.91 10.09 2.15
CA ALA A 253 -9.39 9.64 0.86
C ALA A 253 -8.89 8.19 0.90
N LYS A 254 -8.23 7.80 2.00
CA LYS A 254 -7.78 6.41 2.21
C LYS A 254 -8.96 5.44 2.35
N ALA A 255 -10.00 5.80 3.11
CA ALA A 255 -11.16 4.93 3.29
C ALA A 255 -11.93 4.69 1.97
N VAL A 256 -12.11 5.74 1.16
CA VAL A 256 -12.76 5.62 -0.16
C VAL A 256 -11.98 4.68 -1.08
N ALA A 257 -10.65 4.81 -1.11
CA ALA A 257 -9.81 3.97 -1.94
C ALA A 257 -9.86 2.50 -1.51
N ASN A 258 -9.85 2.23 -0.20
CA ASN A 258 -9.96 0.88 0.34
C ASN A 258 -11.33 0.23 0.04
N GLU A 259 -12.43 0.94 0.28
CA GLU A 259 -13.78 0.39 0.01
C GLU A 259 -14.00 0.12 -1.48
N SER A 260 -13.38 0.94 -2.34
CA SER A 260 -13.43 0.75 -3.79
C SER A 260 -12.49 -0.35 -4.28
N GLY A 261 -11.61 -0.89 -3.42
CA GLY A 261 -10.57 -1.84 -3.81
C GLY A 261 -9.58 -1.25 -4.82
N LEU A 262 -9.43 0.07 -4.84
CA LEU A 262 -8.62 0.77 -5.83
C LEU A 262 -7.18 0.90 -5.36
N ASN A 263 -6.29 0.85 -6.33
CA ASN A 263 -4.90 1.20 -6.20
C ASN A 263 -4.76 2.67 -5.76
N PHE A 264 -4.18 2.94 -4.58
CA PHE A 264 -4.04 4.30 -4.05
C PHE A 264 -2.59 4.79 -4.16
N ILE A 265 -2.41 5.97 -4.75
CA ILE A 265 -1.13 6.67 -4.85
C ILE A 265 -1.26 7.97 -4.06
N SER A 266 -0.67 8.03 -2.88
CA SER A 266 -0.54 9.29 -2.14
C SER A 266 0.74 10.01 -2.53
N VAL A 267 0.62 11.29 -2.87
CA VAL A 267 1.74 12.19 -3.09
C VAL A 267 1.55 13.42 -2.23
N LYS A 268 2.53 13.77 -1.41
CA LYS A 268 2.46 15.03 -0.65
C LYS A 268 2.99 16.18 -1.51
N GLY A 269 2.36 17.34 -1.40
CA GLY A 269 2.73 18.54 -2.15
C GLY A 269 4.23 18.85 -2.08
N PRO A 270 4.84 18.92 -0.88
CA PRO A 270 6.27 19.20 -0.73
C PRO A 270 7.20 18.15 -1.36
N GLU A 271 6.78 16.88 -1.49
CA GLU A 271 7.62 15.80 -2.04
C GLU A 271 7.93 16.00 -3.53
N LEU A 272 7.04 16.70 -4.25
CA LEU A 272 7.23 17.02 -5.65
C LEU A 272 8.02 18.31 -5.88
N LEU A 273 8.30 19.10 -4.82
CA LEU A 273 9.03 20.36 -4.88
C LEU A 273 10.51 20.16 -4.53
N ASN A 274 11.26 19.49 -5.40
CA ASN A 274 12.72 19.44 -5.28
C ASN A 274 13.37 20.72 -5.84
N MET A 275 14.50 21.12 -5.24
CA MET A 275 15.29 22.28 -5.70
C MET A 275 16.05 22.02 -7.02
N TYR A 276 16.07 20.77 -7.51
CA TYR A 276 16.75 20.40 -8.73
C TYR A 276 15.88 20.68 -9.97
N VAL A 277 16.41 21.49 -10.88
CA VAL A 277 15.72 21.96 -12.09
C VAL A 277 15.27 20.77 -12.96
N GLY A 278 13.97 20.66 -13.19
CA GLY A 278 13.36 19.67 -14.11
C GLY A 278 13.09 18.28 -13.51
N GLU A 279 13.56 17.99 -12.28
CA GLU A 279 13.19 16.74 -11.60
C GLU A 279 11.73 16.75 -11.16
N SER A 280 11.23 17.89 -10.67
CA SER A 280 9.85 18.05 -10.22
C SER A 280 8.82 17.82 -11.33
N GLU A 281 9.07 18.31 -12.55
CA GLU A 281 8.21 18.07 -13.71
C GLU A 281 8.20 16.59 -14.12
N ARG A 282 9.39 15.96 -14.10
CA ARG A 282 9.53 14.52 -14.39
C ARG A 282 8.81 13.68 -13.34
N ALA A 283 8.90 14.05 -12.07
CA ALA A 283 8.22 13.36 -10.98
C ALA A 283 6.70 13.41 -11.16
N VAL A 284 6.12 14.57 -11.52
CA VAL A 284 4.68 14.68 -11.84
C VAL A 284 4.30 13.72 -12.98
N ARG A 285 5.02 13.74 -14.10
CA ARG A 285 4.77 12.81 -15.22
C ARG A 285 4.84 11.35 -14.78
N GLN A 286 5.83 11.02 -13.97
CA GLN A 286 6.05 9.67 -13.48
C GLN A 286 4.90 9.20 -12.58
N VAL A 287 4.37 10.06 -11.71
CA VAL A 287 3.18 9.75 -10.88
C VAL A 287 1.98 9.39 -11.75
N PHE A 288 1.67 10.19 -12.78
CA PHE A 288 0.55 9.93 -13.67
C PHE A 288 0.75 8.69 -14.55
N GLN A 289 1.97 8.44 -15.03
CA GLN A 289 2.28 7.20 -15.75
C GLN A 289 2.15 5.97 -14.85
N ARG A 290 2.63 6.04 -13.61
CA ARG A 290 2.47 4.96 -12.62
C ARG A 290 0.99 4.70 -12.34
N ALA A 291 0.20 5.75 -12.17
CA ALA A 291 -1.25 5.62 -12.00
C ALA A 291 -1.88 4.91 -13.20
N LYS A 292 -1.55 5.31 -14.43
CA LYS A 292 -2.05 4.68 -15.65
C LYS A 292 -1.71 3.18 -15.73
N ASN A 293 -0.50 2.79 -15.33
CA ASN A 293 -0.06 1.40 -15.34
C ASN A 293 -0.70 0.54 -14.25
N SER A 294 -1.24 1.19 -13.21
CA SER A 294 -1.92 0.55 -12.08
C SER A 294 -3.43 0.78 -12.11
N ALA A 295 -4.01 1.11 -13.27
CA ALA A 295 -5.45 1.30 -13.41
C ALA A 295 -6.20 -0.02 -13.13
N PRO A 296 -7.31 0.00 -12.37
CA PRO A 296 -8.03 1.18 -11.86
C PRO A 296 -7.39 1.75 -10.57
N CYS A 297 -7.15 3.07 -10.53
CA CYS A 297 -6.43 3.71 -9.41
C CYS A 297 -6.95 5.11 -9.04
N VAL A 298 -6.66 5.53 -7.81
CA VAL A 298 -6.89 6.88 -7.28
C VAL A 298 -5.54 7.54 -6.99
N ILE A 299 -5.31 8.71 -7.57
CA ILE A 299 -4.17 9.59 -7.22
C ILE A 299 -4.66 10.59 -6.18
N PHE A 300 -4.03 10.60 -5.01
CA PHE A 300 -4.33 11.54 -3.93
C PHE A 300 -3.18 12.52 -3.73
N PHE A 301 -3.42 13.79 -4.04
CA PHE A 301 -2.50 14.89 -3.76
C PHE A 301 -2.83 15.50 -2.41
N ASP A 302 -2.01 15.24 -1.40
CA ASP A 302 -2.12 15.91 -0.09
C ASP A 302 -1.37 17.25 -0.13
N GLU A 303 -1.86 18.26 0.59
CA GLU A 303 -1.27 19.62 0.62
C GLU A 303 -1.05 20.20 -0.79
N VAL A 304 -2.07 20.11 -1.66
CA VAL A 304 -1.97 20.60 -3.05
C VAL A 304 -1.71 22.11 -3.12
N ASP A 305 -2.04 22.86 -2.06
CA ASP A 305 -1.72 24.28 -1.90
C ASP A 305 -0.22 24.57 -1.85
N ALA A 306 0.62 23.62 -1.42
CA ALA A 306 2.06 23.75 -1.51
C ALA A 306 2.56 23.71 -2.96
N LEU A 307 1.94 22.86 -3.79
CA LEU A 307 2.32 22.69 -5.20
C LEU A 307 1.81 23.79 -6.11
N CYS A 308 0.61 24.29 -5.83
CA CYS A 308 -0.13 25.16 -6.73
C CYS A 308 -0.63 26.42 -6.04
N PRO A 309 0.27 27.26 -5.50
CA PRO A 309 -0.10 28.56 -4.99
C PRO A 309 -0.66 29.45 -6.10
N ARG A 310 -1.46 30.44 -5.72
CA ARG A 310 -1.90 31.51 -6.61
C ARG A 310 -0.69 32.25 -7.14
N ARG A 311 -0.58 32.26 -8.48
CA ARG A 311 0.43 33.00 -9.23
C ARG A 311 0.57 34.42 -8.68
N SER A 312 1.63 34.64 -7.92
CA SER A 312 2.05 35.97 -7.47
C SER A 312 3.34 36.35 -8.18
N ASP A 313 3.56 37.65 -8.39
CA ASP A 313 4.70 38.17 -9.16
C ASP A 313 6.10 37.82 -8.58
N GLN A 314 6.17 37.21 -7.39
CA GLN A 314 7.41 36.81 -6.71
C GLN A 314 7.73 35.32 -6.77
N GLU A 315 6.99 34.51 -7.54
CA GLU A 315 7.25 33.07 -7.57
C GLU A 315 8.48 32.65 -8.39
N THR A 316 9.25 31.74 -7.80
CA THR A 316 10.34 31.02 -8.44
C THR A 316 9.81 30.28 -9.67
N GLY A 317 10.32 30.56 -10.88
CA GLY A 317 9.82 29.93 -12.12
C GLY A 317 9.85 28.39 -12.17
N ALA A 318 10.40 27.72 -11.16
CA ALA A 318 10.27 26.27 -10.97
C ALA A 318 8.85 25.85 -10.55
N SER A 319 8.17 26.55 -9.63
CA SER A 319 6.80 26.20 -9.18
C SER A 319 5.82 26.30 -10.35
N VAL A 320 5.85 27.41 -11.08
CA VAL A 320 4.98 27.68 -12.23
C VAL A 320 5.10 26.58 -13.29
N ARG A 321 6.31 26.07 -13.54
CA ARG A 321 6.52 24.97 -14.48
C ARG A 321 5.89 23.65 -14.00
N VAL A 322 6.02 23.34 -12.71
CA VAL A 322 5.38 22.15 -12.10
C VAL A 322 3.86 22.26 -12.18
N VAL A 323 3.27 23.42 -11.87
CA VAL A 323 1.82 23.66 -11.99
C VAL A 323 1.36 23.45 -13.42
N ASN A 324 2.02 24.05 -14.41
CA ASN A 324 1.66 23.88 -15.82
C ASN A 324 1.79 22.41 -16.27
N GLN A 325 2.80 21.69 -15.78
CA GLN A 325 2.95 20.26 -16.05
C GLN A 325 1.80 19.45 -15.43
N LEU A 326 1.41 19.75 -14.19
CA LEU A 326 0.27 19.11 -13.52
C LEU A 326 -1.04 19.37 -14.29
N LEU A 327 -1.29 20.62 -14.70
CA LEU A 327 -2.47 20.97 -15.50
C LEU A 327 -2.51 20.21 -16.83
N THR A 328 -1.36 20.09 -17.51
CA THR A 328 -1.25 19.33 -18.76
C THR A 328 -1.55 17.84 -18.54
N GLU A 329 -1.07 17.27 -17.44
CA GLU A 329 -1.38 15.88 -17.08
C GLU A 329 -2.82 15.69 -16.64
N MET A 330 -3.47 16.70 -16.08
CA MET A 330 -4.89 16.65 -15.72
C MET A 330 -5.79 16.76 -16.96
N ASP A 331 -5.49 17.65 -17.90
CA ASP A 331 -6.25 17.77 -19.16
C ASP A 331 -6.12 16.50 -20.00
N GLY A 332 -4.99 15.78 -19.88
CA GLY A 332 -4.78 14.48 -20.50
C GLY A 332 -5.56 13.30 -19.89
N LEU A 333 -6.40 13.54 -18.87
CA LEU A 333 -7.19 12.49 -18.19
C LEU A 333 -8.37 11.96 -19.03
N GLU A 334 -8.93 12.74 -19.95
CA GLU A 334 -10.11 12.33 -20.74
C GLU A 334 -9.85 11.06 -21.58
N ALA A 335 -8.59 10.79 -21.94
CA ALA A 335 -8.18 9.57 -22.65
C ALA A 335 -7.93 8.36 -21.72
N ARG A 336 -8.11 8.50 -20.40
CA ARG A 336 -7.69 7.52 -19.40
C ARG A 336 -8.88 6.75 -18.87
N GLN A 337 -8.90 5.44 -19.14
CA GLN A 337 -9.94 4.56 -18.64
C GLN A 337 -9.64 4.24 -17.16
N GLN A 338 -10.44 4.80 -16.24
CA GLN A 338 -10.49 4.46 -14.81
C GLN A 338 -9.34 4.99 -13.91
N VAL A 339 -8.82 6.19 -14.18
CA VAL A 339 -7.90 6.90 -13.27
C VAL A 339 -8.62 8.08 -12.63
N PHE A 340 -8.74 8.07 -11.31
CA PHE A 340 -9.43 9.12 -10.55
C PHE A 340 -8.41 10.01 -9.82
N ILE A 341 -8.73 11.30 -9.68
CA ILE A 341 -7.91 12.25 -8.94
C ILE A 341 -8.67 12.74 -7.72
N MET A 342 -7.98 12.75 -6.59
CA MET A 342 -8.40 13.42 -5.38
C MET A 342 -7.28 14.37 -4.95
N ALA A 343 -7.64 15.53 -4.43
CA ALA A 343 -6.69 16.46 -3.82
C ALA A 343 -7.21 16.92 -2.47
N ALA A 344 -6.32 17.21 -1.52
CA ALA A 344 -6.67 17.79 -0.24
C ALA A 344 -5.90 19.09 -0.02
N THR A 345 -6.59 20.06 0.59
CA THR A 345 -5.99 21.33 0.98
C THR A 345 -6.54 21.83 2.30
N ASN A 346 -5.68 22.50 3.06
CA ASN A 346 -6.10 23.24 4.24
C ASN A 346 -6.51 24.67 3.92
N ARG A 347 -6.12 25.17 2.74
CA ARG A 347 -6.22 26.57 2.35
C ARG A 347 -6.76 26.70 0.92
N PRO A 348 -8.08 26.55 0.72
CA PRO A 348 -8.69 26.69 -0.62
C PRO A 348 -8.54 28.10 -1.20
N ASP A 349 -8.28 29.11 -0.36
CA ASP A 349 -8.07 30.50 -0.74
C ASP A 349 -6.81 30.73 -1.57
N ILE A 350 -5.75 29.94 -1.37
CA ILE A 350 -4.45 30.14 -2.02
C ILE A 350 -4.21 29.26 -3.25
N ILE A 351 -5.15 28.42 -3.64
CA ILE A 351 -4.99 27.54 -4.81
C ILE A 351 -5.18 28.32 -6.11
N ASP A 352 -4.39 27.98 -7.15
CA ASP A 352 -4.57 28.48 -8.51
C ASP A 352 -5.98 28.13 -9.04
N PRO A 353 -6.84 29.11 -9.37
CA PRO A 353 -8.17 28.88 -9.95
C PRO A 353 -8.15 28.05 -11.25
N ALA A 354 -7.01 27.95 -11.94
CA ALA A 354 -6.88 27.10 -13.11
C ALA A 354 -7.15 25.62 -12.78
N ILE A 355 -6.84 25.16 -11.58
CA ILE A 355 -7.03 23.75 -11.19
C ILE A 355 -8.51 23.42 -10.93
N LEU A 356 -9.29 24.40 -10.50
CA LEU A 356 -10.72 24.26 -10.16
C LEU A 356 -11.63 24.30 -11.40
N ARG A 357 -11.07 24.38 -12.61
CA ARG A 357 -11.87 24.46 -13.83
C ARG A 357 -12.52 23.10 -14.14
N PRO A 358 -13.71 23.09 -14.78
CA PRO A 358 -14.33 21.86 -15.25
C PRO A 358 -13.36 21.02 -16.10
N GLY A 359 -13.35 19.70 -15.88
CA GLY A 359 -12.40 18.76 -16.49
C GLY A 359 -11.13 18.50 -15.66
N ARG A 360 -10.92 19.24 -14.56
CA ARG A 360 -9.77 19.09 -13.65
C ARG A 360 -10.22 18.70 -12.25
N LEU A 361 -10.21 19.61 -11.28
CA LEU A 361 -10.87 19.43 -9.98
C LEU A 361 -12.24 20.12 -10.01
N ASP A 362 -13.22 19.48 -10.63
CA ASP A 362 -14.56 20.06 -10.82
C ASP A 362 -15.38 20.07 -9.53
N LYS A 363 -15.22 19.06 -8.69
CA LYS A 363 -16.03 18.85 -7.50
C LYS A 363 -15.26 19.20 -6.23
N THR A 364 -15.68 20.29 -5.58
CA THR A 364 -15.09 20.73 -4.32
C THR A 364 -15.97 20.33 -3.14
N LEU A 365 -15.47 19.48 -2.25
CA LEU A 365 -16.13 19.05 -1.01
C LEU A 365 -15.51 19.78 0.18
N PHE A 366 -16.34 20.43 0.98
CA PHE A 366 -15.90 21.16 2.16
C PHE A 366 -16.04 20.30 3.42
N VAL A 367 -14.92 19.94 4.03
CA VAL A 367 -14.85 19.19 5.29
C VAL A 367 -14.68 20.18 6.44
N GLY A 368 -15.80 20.60 7.01
CA GLY A 368 -15.85 21.59 8.10
C GLY A 368 -15.51 21.00 9.49
N MET A 369 -15.60 21.87 10.50
CA MET A 369 -15.54 21.42 11.90
C MET A 369 -16.76 20.56 12.23
N PRO A 370 -16.59 19.40 12.90
CA PRO A 370 -17.69 18.50 13.16
C PRO A 370 -18.70 19.10 14.16
N PRO A 371 -20.02 19.02 13.88
CA PRO A 371 -21.07 19.37 14.83
C PRO A 371 -21.08 18.43 16.06
N PRO A 372 -21.83 18.75 17.14
CA PRO A 372 -21.84 17.95 18.36
C PRO A 372 -22.20 16.47 18.15
N ALA A 373 -23.13 16.18 17.24
CA ALA A 373 -23.53 14.81 16.88
C ALA A 373 -22.35 14.03 16.25
N ASP A 374 -21.66 14.66 15.30
CA ASP A 374 -20.50 14.08 14.62
C ASP A 374 -19.33 13.86 15.58
N ARG A 375 -19.11 14.79 16.52
CA ARG A 375 -18.08 14.62 17.57
C ARG A 375 -18.33 13.39 18.42
N LEU A 376 -19.59 13.12 18.78
CA LEU A 376 -19.96 11.90 19.50
C LEU A 376 -19.63 10.65 18.66
N ALA A 377 -19.95 10.66 17.36
CA ALA A 377 -19.65 9.55 16.45
C ALA A 377 -18.14 9.32 16.30
N ILE A 378 -17.35 10.39 16.15
CA ILE A 378 -15.88 10.35 16.10
C ILE A 378 -15.33 9.72 17.38
N LEU A 379 -15.77 10.20 18.55
CA LEU A 379 -15.31 9.68 19.83
C LEU A 379 -15.68 8.20 20.02
N LYS A 380 -16.89 7.79 19.64
CA LYS A 380 -17.31 6.37 19.66
C LYS A 380 -16.43 5.49 18.77
N THR A 381 -15.99 6.03 17.64
CA THR A 381 -15.16 5.31 16.68
C THR A 381 -13.73 5.13 17.19
N ILE A 382 -13.11 6.20 17.69
CA ILE A 382 -11.77 6.16 18.30
C ILE A 382 -11.75 5.20 19.49
N THR A 383 -12.80 5.21 20.31
CA THR A 383 -12.85 4.44 21.57
C THR A 383 -13.21 2.97 21.37
N LYS A 384 -13.88 2.62 20.26
CA LYS A 384 -14.08 1.22 19.83
C LYS A 384 -12.77 0.48 19.55
N VAL A 385 -11.71 1.20 19.15
CA VAL A 385 -10.39 0.62 18.91
C VAL A 385 -9.69 0.27 20.24
N SER A 386 -9.98 1.01 21.32
CA SER A 386 -9.39 0.83 22.66
C SER A 386 -10.10 -0.21 23.54
N LYS A 387 -10.60 -1.32 22.96
CA LYS A 387 -11.34 -2.35 23.72
C LYS A 387 -10.50 -2.94 24.87
N GLY A 388 -10.76 -2.40 26.06
CA GLY A 388 -10.43 -2.97 27.36
C GLY A 388 -11.52 -2.73 28.41
N ASN A 389 -12.18 -1.57 28.46
CA ASN A 389 -13.14 -1.24 29.53
C ASN A 389 -14.46 -0.65 29.00
N GLY A 390 -15.41 -1.54 28.65
CA GLY A 390 -16.64 -1.22 27.93
C GLY A 390 -17.79 -0.57 28.72
N ILE A 391 -17.57 0.02 29.91
CA ILE A 391 -18.69 0.51 30.76
C ILE A 391 -18.48 1.94 31.28
N PHE A 392 -17.25 2.47 31.27
CA PHE A 392 -16.95 3.76 31.92
C PHE A 392 -17.12 5.01 31.02
N LEU A 393 -17.42 4.82 29.73
CA LEU A 393 -17.23 5.89 28.74
C LEU A 393 -18.49 6.72 28.40
N ASP A 394 -19.69 6.13 28.44
CA ASP A 394 -20.93 6.84 28.09
C ASP A 394 -21.24 8.01 29.05
N VAL A 395 -20.80 7.90 30.30
CA VAL A 395 -20.92 8.97 31.32
C VAL A 395 -19.95 10.12 31.04
N PHE A 396 -18.72 9.84 30.64
CA PHE A 396 -17.70 10.88 30.35
C PHE A 396 -18.01 11.63 29.04
N LEU A 397 -18.48 10.92 28.02
CA LEU A 397 -18.92 11.50 26.74
C LEU A 397 -20.06 12.51 26.90
N SER A 398 -21.00 12.23 27.80
CA SER A 398 -22.09 13.16 28.13
C SER A 398 -21.59 14.42 28.85
N ILE A 399 -20.56 14.30 29.69
CA ILE A 399 -20.00 15.41 30.47
C ILE A 399 -19.16 16.38 29.60
N THR A 400 -18.39 15.87 28.63
CA THR A 400 -17.57 16.75 27.74
C THR A 400 -18.41 17.58 26.76
N ILE A 401 -19.58 17.06 26.35
CA ILE A 401 -20.53 17.82 25.51
C ILE A 401 -21.10 19.02 26.30
N VAL A 402 -21.33 18.86 27.61
CA VAL A 402 -21.87 19.94 28.46
C VAL A 402 -20.82 21.02 28.75
N THR A 403 -19.54 20.67 28.93
CA THR A 403 -18.50 21.66 29.29
C THR A 403 -18.02 22.52 28.12
N THR A 404 -18.17 22.05 26.87
CA THR A 404 -17.78 22.84 25.68
C THR A 404 -18.89 23.77 25.17
N GLY A 405 -20.13 23.64 25.67
CA GLY A 405 -21.26 24.50 25.34
C GLY A 405 -21.42 25.76 26.21
N ILE A 406 -20.53 26.00 27.18
CA ILE A 406 -20.67 27.12 28.15
C ILE A 406 -19.85 28.37 27.75
N ASN A 407 -18.96 28.29 26.76
CA ASN A 407 -18.13 29.44 26.31
C ASN A 407 -18.54 30.01 24.95
N SER A 408 -19.83 30.30 24.78
CA SER A 408 -20.33 31.21 23.77
C SER A 408 -21.40 32.11 24.39
N GLY A 409 -20.94 33.13 25.11
CA GLY A 409 -21.70 34.27 25.60
C GLY A 409 -20.96 35.54 25.22
#